data_AF-A0A9D7D3A5-F1
#
_entry.id   AF-A0A9D7D3A5-F1
#
_cell.length_a   1.000
_cell.length_b   1.000
_cell.length_c   1.000
_cell.angle_alpha   90.00
_cell.angle_beta   90.00
_cell.angle_gamma   90.00
#
_symmetry.space_group_name_H-M   'P 1'
#
loop_
_entity.id
_entity.type
_entity.pdbx_description
1 polymer ?
#
loop_
_entity_poly.entity_id
_entity_poly.type
_entity_poly.pdbx_seq_one_letter_code
_entity_poly.pdbx_strand_id
1 'polypeptide(L)'
;MMVARLDGRIVALGRDGTRAEDSPNAGRRMFARWVAAEARRFDALLEDGERAAGEWLALVHGTRYALTHEPFVLFDLLTSSASNGPRERHHRSSRRAREHGFSTPHVVHRGAPLSVAGARALLGDRGHHGADEAAEGVVYRVERADRVLIVAKNSSKRRRSMAASCQRTPARRRLWNFHDGLDL
;
A
#
# COMPACT_ATOMS: atom_id res chain seq x y z
N MET A 1 1.11 -4.15 -3.27
CA MET A 1 2.41 -4.77 -3.62
C MET A 1 3.05 -5.32 -2.36
N MET A 2 4.15 -6.06 -2.48
CA MET A 2 4.84 -6.62 -1.32
C MET A 2 6.35 -6.48 -1.47
N VAL A 3 7.04 -6.29 -0.35
CA VAL A 3 8.51 -6.36 -0.25
C VAL A 3 8.85 -7.47 0.73
N ALA A 4 9.81 -8.32 0.40
CA ALA A 4 10.26 -9.43 1.23
C ALA A 4 11.76 -9.33 1.49
N ARG A 5 12.20 -9.81 2.65
CA ARG A 5 13.62 -10.16 2.86
C ARG A 5 13.73 -11.68 2.77
N LEU A 6 14.48 -12.16 1.77
CA LEU A 6 14.65 -13.58 1.49
C LEU A 6 16.14 -13.85 1.29
N ASP A 7 16.70 -14.77 2.07
CA ASP A 7 18.12 -15.13 2.05
C ASP A 7 19.03 -13.88 2.14
N GLY A 8 18.66 -12.94 3.01
CA GLY A 8 19.37 -11.69 3.23
C GLY A 8 19.20 -10.65 2.12
N ARG A 9 18.28 -10.86 1.15
CA ARG A 9 18.06 -9.95 0.02
C ARG A 9 16.67 -9.34 0.05
N ILE A 10 16.59 -8.06 -0.29
CA ILE A 10 15.32 -7.36 -0.46
C ILE A 10 14.76 -7.64 -1.86
N VAL A 11 13.53 -8.17 -1.90
CA VAL A 11 12.85 -8.59 -3.13
C VAL A 11 11.49 -7.89 -3.23
N ALA A 12 11.25 -7.22 -4.36
CA ALA A 12 9.96 -6.64 -4.68
C ALA A 12 9.05 -7.67 -5.37
N LEU A 13 7.83 -7.85 -4.85
CA LEU A 13 6.88 -8.87 -5.29
C LEU A 13 5.54 -8.29 -5.72
N GLY A 14 4.98 -8.89 -6.77
CA GLY A 14 3.58 -8.73 -7.16
C GLY A 14 2.62 -9.42 -6.19
N ARG A 15 1.31 -9.22 -6.38
CA ARG A 15 0.26 -9.86 -5.55
C ARG A 15 0.25 -11.39 -5.70
N ASP A 16 0.71 -11.88 -6.84
CA ASP A 16 0.85 -13.29 -7.19
C ASP A 16 2.15 -13.92 -6.64
N GLY A 17 2.99 -13.14 -5.95
CA GLY A 17 4.27 -13.61 -5.43
C GLY A 17 5.40 -13.65 -6.47
N THR A 18 5.14 -13.23 -7.72
CA THR A 18 6.18 -13.12 -8.74
C THR A 18 7.05 -11.88 -8.51
N ARG A 19 8.31 -11.91 -8.94
CA ARG A 19 9.19 -10.74 -8.86
C ARG A 19 8.61 -9.61 -9.69
N ALA A 20 8.56 -8.42 -9.10
CA ALA A 20 7.97 -7.25 -9.74
C ALA A 20 8.81 -6.74 -10.93
N GLU A 21 10.12 -6.97 -10.90
CA GLU A 21 11.08 -6.61 -11.97
C GLU A 21 10.84 -7.40 -13.27
N ASP A 22 10.43 -8.68 -13.15
CA ASP A 22 10.19 -9.58 -14.29
C ASP A 22 8.82 -9.36 -14.94
N SER A 23 8.00 -8.48 -14.36
CA SER A 23 6.63 -8.30 -14.83
C SER A 23 6.56 -7.51 -16.14
N PRO A 24 5.66 -7.88 -17.08
CA PRO A 24 5.37 -7.03 -18.25
C PRO A 24 4.66 -5.71 -17.86
N ASN A 25 4.14 -5.59 -16.64
CA ASN A 25 3.50 -4.38 -16.13
C ASN A 25 4.55 -3.32 -15.73
N ALA A 26 4.58 -2.17 -16.42
CA ALA A 26 5.53 -1.09 -16.14
C ALA A 26 5.45 -0.56 -14.71
N GLY A 27 4.26 -0.57 -14.10
CA GLY A 27 4.03 -0.18 -12.73
C GLY A 27 4.65 -1.08 -11.68
N ARG A 28 4.64 -2.39 -11.92
CA ARG A 28 5.37 -3.38 -11.11
C ARG A 28 6.89 -3.18 -11.25
N ARG A 29 7.39 -2.95 -12.46
CA ARG A 29 8.82 -2.67 -12.67
C ARG A 29 9.26 -1.38 -11.99
N MET A 30 8.43 -0.32 -12.03
CA MET A 30 8.71 0.91 -11.31
C MET A 30 8.72 0.70 -9.79
N PHE A 31 7.78 -0.09 -9.26
CA PHE A 31 7.81 -0.50 -7.87
C PHE A 31 9.11 -1.24 -7.51
N ALA A 32 9.59 -2.15 -8.37
CA ALA A 32 10.85 -2.85 -8.15
C ALA A 32 12.06 -1.90 -8.09
N ARG A 33 12.13 -0.91 -8.99
CA ARG A 33 13.19 0.12 -8.97
C ARG A 33 13.14 0.97 -7.71
N TRP A 34 11.93 1.40 -7.30
CA TRP A 34 11.76 2.16 -6.07
C TRP A 34 12.18 1.34 -4.83
N VAL A 35 11.78 0.08 -4.73
CA VAL A 35 12.23 -0.81 -3.65
C VAL A 35 13.74 -0.99 -3.65
N ALA A 36 14.39 -1.09 -4.82
CA ALA A 36 15.84 -1.16 -4.90
C ALA A 36 16.53 0.11 -4.39
N ALA A 37 15.97 1.29 -4.69
CA ALA A 37 16.45 2.57 -4.15
C ALA A 37 16.27 2.66 -2.63
N GLU A 38 15.16 2.11 -2.10
CA GLU A 38 14.82 2.09 -0.67
C GLU A 38 15.34 0.85 0.07
N ALA A 39 16.19 0.02 -0.56
CA ALA A 39 16.56 -1.30 -0.04
C ALA A 39 17.14 -1.23 1.37
N ARG A 40 17.91 -0.19 1.71
CA ARG A 40 18.48 0.00 3.06
C ARG A 40 17.40 0.17 4.13
N ARG A 41 16.30 0.89 3.83
CA ARG A 41 15.19 1.07 4.77
C ARG A 41 14.42 -0.24 4.96
N PHE A 42 14.22 -1.00 3.89
CA PHE A 42 13.59 -2.31 3.98
C PHE A 42 14.47 -3.35 4.70
N ASP A 43 15.78 -3.31 4.51
CA ASP A 43 16.73 -4.18 5.21
C ASP A 43 16.77 -3.90 6.71
N ALA A 44 16.68 -2.63 7.12
CA ALA A 44 16.53 -2.25 8.52
C ALA A 44 15.14 -2.60 9.09
N LEU A 45 14.10 -2.57 8.25
CA LEU A 45 12.72 -2.83 8.66
C LEU A 45 12.39 -4.32 8.77
N LEU A 46 13.00 -5.22 8.00
CA LEU A 46 12.58 -6.62 7.88
C LEU A 46 13.65 -7.59 8.40
N GLU A 47 13.22 -8.57 9.19
CA GLU A 47 14.02 -9.77 9.43
C GLU A 47 13.94 -10.72 8.23
N ASP A 48 14.91 -11.63 8.11
CA ASP A 48 14.89 -12.60 7.02
C ASP A 48 13.66 -13.51 7.12
N GLY A 49 12.97 -13.70 5.99
CA GLY A 49 11.67 -14.37 5.90
C GLY A 49 10.46 -13.47 6.15
N GLU A 50 10.63 -12.23 6.61
CA GLU A 50 9.52 -11.29 6.79
C GLU A 50 9.14 -10.57 5.50
N ARG A 51 7.90 -10.05 5.47
CA ARG A 51 7.37 -9.30 4.32
C ARG A 51 6.58 -8.08 4.75
N ALA A 52 6.82 -6.96 4.08
CA ALA A 52 6.02 -5.75 4.16
C ALA A 52 4.97 -5.75 3.04
N ALA A 53 3.70 -5.74 3.41
CA ALA A 53 2.58 -5.51 2.50
C ALA A 53 2.20 -4.03 2.51
N GLY A 54 2.03 -3.46 1.33
CA GLY A 54 1.64 -2.07 1.20
C GLY A 54 0.91 -1.76 -0.09
N GLU A 55 0.27 -0.60 -0.12
CA GLU A 55 -0.38 -0.06 -1.29
C GLU A 55 0.61 0.77 -2.11
N TRP A 56 0.64 0.54 -3.42
CA TRP A 56 1.52 1.26 -4.34
C TRP A 56 0.69 2.32 -5.07
N LEU A 57 0.74 3.56 -4.56
CA LEU A 57 -0.08 4.67 -5.03
C LEU A 57 0.49 5.37 -6.27
N ALA A 58 1.66 4.93 -6.75
CA ALA A 58 2.35 5.62 -7.84
C ALA A 58 1.60 5.55 -9.19
N LEU A 59 0.77 4.53 -9.41
CA LEU A 59 -0.05 4.39 -10.61
C LEU A 59 -1.43 4.99 -10.42
N VAL A 60 -1.91 5.71 -11.43
CA VAL A 60 -3.31 6.15 -11.52
C VAL A 60 -4.16 4.96 -11.98
N HIS A 61 -4.63 4.14 -11.04
CA HIS A 61 -5.52 3.01 -11.29
C HIS A 61 -6.97 3.32 -10.87
N GLY A 62 -7.47 4.48 -11.29
CA GLY A 62 -8.78 5.01 -10.92
C GLY A 62 -8.62 6.32 -10.16
N THR A 63 -7.93 6.29 -9.02
CA THR A 63 -7.74 7.46 -8.16
C THR A 63 -6.44 8.20 -8.46
N ARG A 64 -6.52 9.52 -8.57
CA ARG A 64 -5.36 10.42 -8.57
C ARG A 64 -5.00 10.82 -7.15
N TYR A 65 -3.71 10.89 -6.90
CA TYR A 65 -3.15 11.30 -5.62
C TYR A 65 -2.16 12.45 -5.81
N ALA A 66 -2.41 13.57 -5.14
CA ALA A 66 -1.42 14.59 -4.85
C ALA A 66 -0.60 14.13 -3.64
N LEU A 67 0.35 13.23 -3.87
CA LEU A 67 1.12 12.59 -2.80
C LEU A 67 1.94 13.64 -2.02
N THR A 68 1.68 13.72 -0.72
CA THR A 68 2.47 14.53 0.23
C THR A 68 3.54 13.70 0.96
N HIS A 69 3.60 12.41 0.65
CA HIS A 69 4.52 11.43 1.21
C HIS A 69 4.92 10.42 0.12
N GLU A 70 5.76 9.44 0.47
CA GLU A 70 6.22 8.43 -0.47
C GLU A 70 5.06 7.60 -1.10
N PRO A 71 5.23 7.05 -2.31
CA PRO A 71 4.16 6.33 -3.01
C PRO A 71 3.79 4.97 -2.41
N PHE A 72 4.52 4.46 -1.42
CA PHE A 72 4.25 3.17 -0.77
C PHE A 72 3.66 3.37 0.62
N VAL A 73 2.44 2.88 0.83
CA VAL A 73 1.78 2.93 2.14
C VAL A 73 1.77 1.53 2.76
N LEU A 74 2.64 1.31 3.73
CA LEU A 74 2.82 0.02 4.42
C LEU A 74 1.68 -0.20 5.42
N PHE A 75 0.88 -1.25 5.21
CA PHE A 75 -0.26 -1.57 6.06
C PHE A 75 -0.14 -2.89 6.84
N ASP A 76 0.79 -3.77 6.48
CA ASP A 76 1.04 -5.01 7.22
C ASP A 76 2.50 -5.46 7.16
N LEU A 77 2.92 -6.10 8.25
CA LEU A 77 4.11 -6.94 8.29
C LEU A 77 3.66 -8.40 8.49
N LEU A 78 4.16 -9.29 7.66
CA LEU A 78 3.99 -10.74 7.79
C LEU A 78 5.29 -11.31 8.35
N THR A 79 5.21 -11.95 9.52
CA THR A 79 6.38 -12.37 10.31
C THR A 79 6.87 -13.79 9.97
N SER A 80 6.53 -14.27 8.78
CA SER A 80 6.90 -15.60 8.28
C SER A 80 6.89 -15.61 6.76
N SER A 81 7.74 -16.45 6.17
CA SER A 81 7.84 -16.69 4.74
C SER A 81 6.72 -17.57 4.17
N ALA A 82 5.95 -18.26 5.01
CA ALA A 82 4.78 -19.05 4.57
C ALA A 82 3.72 -18.13 3.92
N SER A 83 3.08 -18.53 2.83
CA SER A 83 2.10 -17.70 2.09
C SER A 83 0.92 -17.19 2.94
N ASN A 84 0.62 -17.90 4.02
CA ASN A 84 -0.40 -17.63 5.02
C ASN A 84 0.21 -17.39 6.42
N GLY A 85 1.45 -16.90 6.46
CA GLY A 85 2.15 -16.52 7.68
C GLY A 85 1.38 -15.47 8.52
N PRO A 86 1.60 -15.45 9.84
CA PRO A 86 0.90 -14.54 10.73
C PRO A 86 1.17 -13.07 10.37
N ARG A 87 0.14 -12.24 10.56
CA ARG A 87 0.25 -10.78 10.47
C ARG A 87 0.57 -10.22 11.84
N GLU A 88 1.53 -9.31 11.89
CA GLU A 88 1.83 -8.54 13.07
C GLU A 88 0.67 -7.58 13.41
N ARG A 89 0.46 -7.33 14.70
CA ARG A 89 -0.52 -6.37 15.20
C ARG A 89 -0.24 -4.98 14.66
N HIS A 90 -1.31 -4.27 14.31
CA HIS A 90 -1.28 -2.95 13.71
C HIS A 90 -0.42 -1.97 14.51
N HIS A 91 -0.52 -1.97 15.84
CA HIS A 91 0.27 -1.03 16.65
C HIS A 91 1.78 -1.31 16.57
N ARG A 92 2.20 -2.57 16.46
CA ARG A 92 3.62 -2.94 16.33
C ARG A 92 4.11 -2.70 14.91
N SER A 93 3.37 -3.18 13.91
CA SER A 93 3.72 -3.00 12.50
C SER A 93 3.78 -1.53 12.11
N SER A 94 2.78 -0.73 12.51
CA SER A 94 2.77 0.70 12.20
C SER A 94 3.81 1.51 12.99
N ARG A 95 4.16 1.09 14.23
CA ARG A 95 5.26 1.70 14.97
C ARG A 95 6.60 1.42 14.28
N ARG A 96 6.89 0.14 14.01
CA ARG A 96 8.13 -0.28 13.32
C ARG A 96 8.27 0.38 11.96
N ALA A 97 7.19 0.43 11.17
CA ALA A 97 7.18 1.13 9.89
C ALA A 97 7.55 2.62 10.03
N ARG A 98 6.93 3.35 10.97
CA ARG A 98 7.21 4.77 11.20
C ARG A 98 8.61 5.03 11.74
N GLU A 99 9.14 4.15 12.60
CA GLU A 99 10.53 4.21 13.09
C GLU A 99 11.55 4.17 11.94
N HIS A 100 11.22 3.50 10.83
CA HIS A 100 12.02 3.46 9.60
C HIS A 100 11.52 4.43 8.52
N GLY A 101 10.70 5.43 8.90
CA GLY A 101 10.24 6.50 8.04
C GLY A 101 9.17 6.13 7.02
N PHE A 102 8.56 4.94 7.12
CA PHE A 102 7.53 4.52 6.18
C PHE A 102 6.17 5.15 6.46
N SER A 103 5.47 5.48 5.37
CA SER A 103 4.07 5.91 5.43
C SER A 103 3.16 4.73 5.77
N THR A 104 2.18 4.96 6.64
CA THR A 104 1.20 3.95 7.09
C THR A 104 -0.21 4.46 6.87
N PRO A 105 -1.23 3.58 6.71
CA PRO A 105 -2.62 4.01 6.66
C PRO A 105 -3.01 4.86 7.86
N HIS A 106 -3.84 5.87 7.63
CA HIS A 106 -4.43 6.64 8.73
C HIS A 106 -5.40 5.76 9.55
N VAL A 107 -5.25 5.79 10.87
CA VAL A 107 -6.14 5.08 11.79
C VAL A 107 -7.35 5.96 12.06
N VAL A 108 -8.46 5.66 11.38
CA VAL A 108 -9.72 6.40 11.52
C VAL A 108 -10.35 6.21 12.91
N HIS A 109 -10.23 5.01 13.48
CA HIS A 109 -10.78 4.67 14.79
C HIS A 109 -10.05 3.48 15.40
N ARG A 110 -9.94 3.45 16.74
CA ARG A 110 -9.42 2.31 17.50
C ARG A 110 -10.22 2.12 18.78
N GLY A 111 -10.55 0.86 19.10
CA GLY A 111 -11.23 0.50 20.34
C GLY A 111 -12.54 -0.21 20.05
N ALA A 112 -13.65 0.38 20.48
CA ALA A 112 -14.98 -0.20 20.36
C ALA A 112 -15.38 -0.48 18.89
N PRO A 113 -16.31 -1.42 18.64
CA PRO A 113 -16.88 -1.64 17.32
C PRO A 113 -17.42 -0.34 16.70
N LEU A 114 -17.23 -0.18 15.39
CA LEU A 114 -17.67 1.00 14.65
C LEU A 114 -18.40 0.56 13.37
N SER A 115 -19.56 1.18 13.11
CA SER A 115 -20.35 0.90 11.90
C SER A 115 -19.62 1.38 10.63
N VAL A 116 -20.05 0.86 9.48
CA VAL A 116 -19.56 1.34 8.16
C VAL A 116 -19.85 2.82 7.96
N ALA A 117 -21.06 3.27 8.28
CA ALA A 117 -21.43 4.68 8.16
C ALA A 117 -20.56 5.57 9.05
N GLY A 118 -20.33 5.18 10.31
CA GLY A 118 -19.48 5.92 11.24
C GLY A 118 -18.02 5.99 10.78
N ALA A 119 -17.47 4.88 10.31
CA ALA A 119 -16.10 4.84 9.79
C ALA A 119 -15.94 5.71 8.53
N ARG A 120 -16.92 5.73 7.62
CA ARG A 120 -16.89 6.59 6.43
C ARG A 120 -17.02 8.08 6.79
N ALA A 121 -17.84 8.42 7.79
CA ALA A 121 -17.95 9.79 8.28
C ALA A 121 -16.62 10.30 8.85
N LEU A 122 -15.93 9.47 9.64
CA LEU A 122 -14.62 9.82 10.21
C LEU A 122 -13.49 9.85 9.17
N LEU A 123 -13.52 8.97 8.15
CA LEU A 123 -12.57 9.00 7.03
C LEU A 123 -12.69 10.28 6.21
N GLY A 124 -13.88 10.85 6.14
CA GLY A 124 -14.23 11.96 5.26
C GLY A 124 -14.22 11.55 3.78
N ASP A 125 -14.41 12.54 2.91
CA ASP A 125 -14.59 12.27 1.49
C ASP A 125 -13.33 11.78 0.80
N ARG A 126 -12.16 12.36 1.08
CA ARG A 126 -10.90 12.11 0.35
C ARG A 126 -9.88 11.25 1.12
N GLY A 127 -10.19 10.88 2.36
CA GLY A 127 -9.23 10.22 3.24
C GLY A 127 -7.99 11.09 3.52
N HIS A 128 -6.86 10.44 3.82
CA HIS A 128 -5.69 11.11 4.41
C HIS A 128 -4.38 10.91 3.63
N HIS A 129 -4.45 10.40 2.39
CA HIS A 129 -3.27 10.12 1.56
C HIS A 129 -3.22 10.99 0.29
N GLY A 130 -3.89 12.14 0.31
CA GLY A 130 -3.86 13.11 -0.79
C GLY A 130 -4.68 12.71 -2.02
N ALA A 131 -5.73 11.92 -1.86
CA ALA A 131 -6.61 11.57 -2.99
C ALA A 131 -7.36 12.82 -3.49
N ASP A 132 -7.44 12.99 -4.82
CA ASP A 132 -8.29 14.01 -5.44
C ASP A 132 -9.75 13.57 -5.54
N GLU A 133 -9.97 12.26 -5.53
CA GLU A 133 -11.28 11.63 -5.61
C GLU A 133 -11.74 11.10 -4.25
N ALA A 134 -12.99 10.64 -4.19
CA ALA A 134 -13.52 10.05 -2.98
C ALA A 134 -12.73 8.80 -2.59
N ALA A 135 -12.40 8.67 -1.30
CA ALA A 135 -11.73 7.50 -0.76
C ALA A 135 -12.56 6.24 -1.01
N GLU A 136 -11.90 5.18 -1.48
CA GLU A 136 -12.57 3.92 -1.85
C GLU A 136 -13.37 3.36 -0.67
N GLY A 137 -12.78 3.36 0.52
CA GLY A 137 -13.44 2.95 1.75
C GLY A 137 -12.46 2.69 2.89
N VAL A 138 -12.79 1.71 3.73
CA VAL A 138 -12.06 1.41 4.98
C VAL A 138 -11.75 -0.07 5.12
N VAL A 139 -10.68 -0.37 5.84
CA VAL A 139 -10.32 -1.73 6.25
C VAL A 139 -10.54 -1.85 7.76
N TYR A 140 -11.31 -2.86 8.16
CA TYR A 140 -11.51 -3.26 9.54
C TYR A 140 -10.52 -4.34 9.91
N ARG A 141 -9.96 -4.22 11.12
CA ARG A 141 -9.10 -5.22 11.71
C ARG A 141 -9.57 -5.57 13.11
N VAL A 142 -9.68 -6.86 13.39
CA VAL A 142 -9.95 -7.38 14.73
C VAL A 142 -8.71 -8.09 15.23
N GLU A 143 -8.17 -7.63 16.35
CA GLU A 143 -6.98 -8.20 16.99
C GLU A 143 -7.33 -8.68 18.41
N ARG A 144 -6.93 -9.91 18.75
CA ARG A 144 -7.06 -10.47 20.11
C ARG A 144 -5.92 -11.46 20.37
N ALA A 145 -5.55 -11.63 21.65
CA ALA A 145 -4.56 -12.62 22.08
C ALA A 145 -3.26 -12.62 21.24
N ASP A 146 -2.72 -11.42 20.98
CA ASP A 146 -1.51 -11.20 20.18
C ASP A 146 -1.60 -11.64 18.70
N ARG A 147 -2.81 -11.70 18.14
CA ARG A 147 -3.03 -12.14 16.76
C ARG A 147 -4.07 -11.27 16.05
N VAL A 148 -3.90 -11.15 14.73
CA VAL A 148 -4.94 -10.60 13.85
C VAL A 148 -5.92 -11.73 13.52
N LEU A 149 -7.18 -11.59 13.94
CA LEU A 149 -8.21 -12.59 13.75
C LEU A 149 -8.97 -12.39 12.43
N ILE A 150 -9.34 -11.13 12.15
CA ILE A 150 -10.20 -10.78 11.01
C ILE A 150 -9.65 -9.53 10.36
N VAL A 151 -9.60 -9.56 9.03
CA VAL A 151 -9.44 -8.38 8.18
C VAL A 151 -10.62 -8.35 7.22
N ALA A 152 -11.39 -7.28 7.25
CA ALA A 152 -12.54 -7.08 6.37
C ALA A 152 -12.43 -5.72 5.69
N LYS A 153 -12.95 -5.60 4.46
CA LYS A 153 -12.95 -4.32 3.73
C LYS A 153 -14.37 -3.88 3.42
N ASN A 154 -14.62 -2.60 3.55
CA ASN A 154 -15.76 -1.94 2.93
C ASN A 154 -15.24 -1.03 1.82
N SER A 155 -15.79 -1.17 0.62
CA SER A 155 -15.41 -0.37 -0.55
C SER A 155 -16.67 0.13 -1.24
N SER A 156 -16.66 1.38 -1.67
CA SER A 156 -17.70 1.95 -2.49
C SER A 156 -17.45 1.56 -3.95
N LYS A 157 -18.35 0.78 -4.54
CA LYS A 157 -18.30 0.44 -5.98
C LYS A 157 -18.72 1.66 -6.81
N ARG A 158 -17.85 2.66 -6.95
CA ARG A 158 -17.94 3.65 -8.05
C ARG A 158 -16.74 3.49 -8.95
N ARG A 159 -16.76 2.41 -9.76
CA ARG A 159 -15.97 2.37 -10.99
C ARG A 159 -16.62 3.33 -11.99
N ARG A 160 -16.08 4.54 -12.16
CA ARG A 160 -16.20 5.18 -13.47
C ARG A 160 -15.27 4.41 -14.39
N SER A 161 -15.81 3.85 -15.48
CA SER A 161 -14.97 3.24 -16.49
C SER A 161 -13.98 4.30 -17.00
N MET A 162 -12.73 3.91 -17.16
CA MET A 162 -11.63 4.75 -17.65
C MET A 162 -11.81 5.17 -19.13
N ALA A 163 -13.00 4.93 -19.70
CA ALA A 163 -13.33 5.19 -21.10
C ALA A 163 -13.71 6.65 -21.39
N ALA A 164 -13.98 7.47 -20.37
CA ALA A 164 -14.55 8.81 -20.59
C ALA A 164 -13.56 9.99 -20.51
N SER A 165 -12.31 9.83 -20.05
CA SER A 165 -11.37 10.97 -19.91
C SER A 165 -10.19 10.94 -20.90
N CYS A 166 -10.17 9.99 -21.82
CA CYS A 166 -9.13 9.88 -22.85
C CYS A 166 -9.42 10.78 -24.06
N GLN A 167 -9.60 12.08 -23.84
CA GLN A 167 -9.60 13.05 -24.94
C GLN A 167 -8.73 14.27 -24.59
N ARG A 168 -7.62 14.38 -25.36
CA ARG A 168 -6.76 15.55 -25.61
C ARG A 168 -5.89 16.09 -24.46
N THR A 169 -4.75 15.43 -24.18
CA THR A 169 -3.46 16.04 -23.71
C THR A 169 -2.36 14.97 -23.70
N PRO A 170 -1.04 15.30 -23.75
CA PRO A 170 0.03 14.32 -23.99
C PRO A 170 0.00 13.17 -22.98
N ALA A 171 -0.09 11.94 -23.50
CA ALA A 171 -0.62 10.78 -22.80
C ALA A 171 0.24 10.24 -21.63
N ARG A 172 1.53 10.61 -21.52
CA ARG A 172 2.45 9.98 -20.57
C ARG A 172 2.44 10.56 -19.16
N ARG A 173 2.15 11.86 -18.98
CA ARG A 173 2.11 12.52 -17.65
C ARG A 173 0.84 12.23 -16.83
N ARG A 174 -0.14 11.49 -17.38
CA ARG A 174 -1.45 11.28 -16.74
C ARG A 174 -1.62 9.90 -16.08
N LEU A 175 -0.63 9.02 -16.22
CA LEU A 175 -0.70 7.64 -15.73
C LEU A 175 -0.08 7.45 -14.34
N TRP A 176 0.67 8.44 -13.85
CA TRP A 176 1.48 8.31 -12.65
C TRP A 176 1.19 9.43 -11.66
N ASN A 177 1.05 9.07 -10.38
CA ASN A 177 1.04 9.99 -9.24
C ASN A 177 2.46 10.26 -8.71
N PHE A 178 3.45 9.48 -9.17
CA PHE A 178 4.84 9.56 -8.73
C PHE A 178 5.79 9.28 -9.90
N HIS A 179 6.90 10.00 -9.94
CA HIS A 179 7.98 9.82 -10.90
C HIS A 179 9.26 9.46 -10.15
N ASP A 180 9.90 8.37 -10.55
CA ASP A 180 11.15 7.88 -9.95
C ASP A 180 12.40 8.56 -10.53
N GLY A 181 12.23 9.57 -11.39
CA GLY A 181 13.31 10.30 -12.05
C GLY A 181 14.00 9.52 -13.18
N LEU A 182 13.55 8.30 -13.50
CA LEU A 182 14.11 7.44 -14.54
C LEU A 182 13.22 7.36 -15.79
N ASP A 183 12.12 8.14 -15.83
CA ASP A 183 11.24 8.30 -16.98
C ASP A 183 11.89 9.20 -18.07
N LEU A 184 12.75 8.62 -18.91
CA LEU A 184 13.08 9.11 -20.26
C LEU A 184 12.47 8.17 -21.31
#